data_AF-A0A497B7V6-F1
#
_entry.id   AF-A0A497B7V6-F1
#
_cell.length_a   1.000
_cell.length_b   1.000
_cell.length_c   1.000
_cell.angle_alpha   90.00
_cell.angle_beta   90.00
_cell.angle_gamma   90.00
#
_symmetry.space_group_name_H-M   'P 1'
#
loop_
_entity.id
_entity.type
_entity.pdbx_description
1 polymer ?
#
loop_
_entity_poly.entity_id
_entity_poly.type
_entity_poly.pdbx_seq_one_letter_code
_entity_poly.pdbx_strand_id
1 'polypeptide(L)'
;MEGALHPTEPPLPLRRFLSEILSRQEIRDRLPDILMTNYVQLELLLTRFEDKKLFPSEHRGVLRFLVLDELHTYIGKRGADVACLIRRLKQHTGTIGQLRCIGTSATVRPGAGEDAAQLIADFAARLFGEPFSPDDIIGEAYTDFLTRSDSVLPPQVLVTGEMLQDFDNTVETACPLAEALLGRPLKPEERTSQGLASALADQATLYFLERTLSDEALRLEDLVPLYRERYRPEADAEACKRELAAALLVGLVAQAPRPSAEAPDVLSPALLTPRLHAFFSQGRTLVACLWPGSIHLNYRGEQTCPQCAREG
;
A
#
# COMPACT_ATOMS: atom_id res chain seq x y z
N MET A 1 -51.52 4.16 -0.15
CA MET A 1 -50.65 5.34 -0.26
C MET A 1 -49.28 4.84 -0.66
N GLU A 2 -48.97 5.03 -1.94
CA GLU A 2 -47.71 4.66 -2.57
C GLU A 2 -46.55 5.40 -1.90
N GLY A 3 -45.62 4.65 -1.31
CA GLY A 3 -44.29 5.15 -0.99
C GLY A 3 -43.41 4.96 -2.21
N ALA A 4 -43.15 6.04 -2.94
CA ALA A 4 -42.34 6.05 -4.14
C ALA A 4 -40.96 5.42 -3.87
N LEU A 5 -40.71 4.28 -4.51
CA LEU A 5 -39.38 3.74 -4.73
C LEU A 5 -38.57 4.80 -5.47
N HIS A 6 -37.50 5.28 -4.86
CA HIS A 6 -36.51 6.12 -5.53
C HIS A 6 -36.12 5.47 -6.87
N PRO A 7 -36.11 6.22 -7.98
CA PRO A 7 -35.67 5.69 -9.25
C PRO A 7 -34.23 5.22 -9.12
N THR A 8 -34.02 3.97 -9.52
CA THR A 8 -32.71 3.34 -9.68
C THR A 8 -31.80 4.25 -10.50
N GLU A 9 -30.89 4.97 -9.83
CA GLU A 9 -29.74 5.52 -10.50
C GLU A 9 -29.03 4.36 -11.20
N PRO A 10 -28.71 4.46 -12.51
CA PRO A 10 -27.86 3.47 -13.14
C PRO A 10 -26.56 3.40 -12.34
N PRO A 11 -25.95 2.22 -12.14
CA PRO A 11 -24.66 2.14 -11.49
C PRO A 11 -23.73 3.13 -12.21
N LEU A 12 -23.19 4.08 -11.44
CA LEU A 12 -22.25 5.07 -11.96
C LEU A 12 -21.23 4.30 -12.82
N PRO A 13 -21.09 4.61 -14.12
CA PRO A 13 -20.12 3.92 -14.95
C PRO A 13 -18.80 4.04 -14.21
N LEU A 14 -18.17 2.88 -13.92
CA LEU A 14 -16.79 2.82 -13.42
C LEU A 14 -16.04 3.92 -14.13
N ARG A 15 -15.67 4.98 -13.39
CA ARG A 15 -15.01 6.14 -13.95
C ARG A 15 -13.72 5.61 -14.55
N ARG A 16 -13.75 5.30 -15.85
CA ARG A 16 -12.56 4.95 -16.62
C ARG A 16 -11.65 6.15 -16.42
N PHE A 17 -10.52 5.96 -15.75
CA PHE A 17 -9.48 6.97 -15.82
C PHE A 17 -9.19 7.16 -17.31
N LEU A 18 -9.20 8.39 -17.80
CA LEU A 18 -9.09 8.69 -19.24
C LEU A 18 -7.82 8.08 -19.89
N SER A 19 -6.83 7.72 -19.06
CA SER A 19 -5.57 7.10 -19.40
C SER A 19 -5.57 5.57 -19.45
N GLU A 20 -6.62 4.88 -18.99
CA GLU A 20 -6.66 3.43 -18.93
C GLU A 20 -7.32 2.81 -20.18
N ILE A 21 -6.63 1.82 -20.76
CA ILE A 21 -7.11 1.05 -21.90
C ILE A 21 -7.17 -0.43 -21.49
N LEU A 22 -8.37 -1.01 -21.44
CA LEU A 22 -8.57 -2.38 -20.93
C LEU A 22 -8.85 -3.39 -22.05
N SER A 23 -9.42 -2.94 -23.17
CA SER A 23 -9.73 -3.84 -24.29
C SER A 23 -8.48 -4.14 -25.11
N ARG A 24 -8.26 -5.42 -25.43
CA ARG A 24 -7.19 -5.84 -26.35
C ARG A 24 -7.30 -5.18 -27.71
N GLN A 25 -8.52 -4.97 -28.19
CA GLN A 25 -8.75 -4.31 -29.48
C GLN A 25 -8.33 -2.84 -29.40
N GLU A 26 -8.72 -2.14 -28.33
CA GLU A 26 -8.30 -0.75 -28.10
C GLU A 26 -6.78 -0.63 -27.96
N ILE A 27 -6.11 -1.56 -27.26
CA ILE A 27 -4.63 -1.58 -27.14
C ILE A 27 -3.95 -1.76 -28.51
N ARG A 28 -4.52 -2.59 -29.40
CA ARG A 28 -3.99 -2.81 -30.75
C ARG A 28 -4.22 -1.61 -31.67
N ASP A 29 -5.36 -0.94 -31.54
CA ASP A 29 -5.74 0.20 -32.39
C ASP A 29 -5.12 1.51 -31.89
N ARG A 30 -4.88 1.62 -30.58
CA ARG A 30 -4.23 2.75 -29.91
C ARG A 30 -3.19 2.22 -28.93
N LEU A 31 -1.96 2.12 -29.41
CA LEU A 31 -0.83 1.62 -28.63
C LEU A 31 -0.65 2.42 -27.33
N PRO A 32 -0.60 1.76 -26.16
CA PRO A 32 -0.37 2.45 -24.90
C PRO A 32 1.12 2.81 -24.72
N ASP A 33 1.39 3.90 -24.03
CA ASP A 33 2.76 4.29 -23.62
C ASP A 33 3.35 3.31 -22.60
N ILE A 34 2.50 2.76 -21.73
CA ILE A 34 2.85 1.76 -20.71
C ILE A 34 1.99 0.53 -20.93
N LEU A 35 2.63 -0.60 -21.23
CA LEU A 35 1.97 -1.89 -21.35
C LEU A 35 2.22 -2.73 -20.09
N MET A 36 1.19 -2.86 -19.25
CA MET A 36 1.21 -3.80 -18.13
C MET A 36 0.77 -5.19 -18.59
N THR A 37 1.62 -6.18 -18.41
CA THR A 37 1.34 -7.56 -18.82
C THR A 37 2.10 -8.54 -17.94
N ASN A 38 1.65 -9.79 -17.90
CA ASN A 38 2.42 -10.86 -17.27
C ASN A 38 3.24 -11.62 -18.33
N TYR A 39 4.22 -12.42 -17.90
CA TYR A 39 5.12 -13.14 -18.80
C TYR A 39 4.38 -14.11 -19.76
N VAL A 40 3.28 -14.73 -19.33
CA VAL A 40 2.48 -15.63 -20.19
C VAL A 40 1.79 -14.84 -21.30
N GLN A 41 1.21 -13.69 -20.97
CA GLN A 41 0.59 -12.82 -21.95
C GLN A 41 1.64 -12.22 -22.88
N LEU A 42 2.80 -11.79 -22.38
CA LEU A 42 3.89 -11.30 -23.22
C LEU A 42 4.35 -12.33 -24.26
N GLU A 43 4.46 -13.61 -23.88
CA GLU A 43 4.76 -14.68 -24.83
C GLU A 43 3.71 -14.80 -25.94
N LEU A 44 2.43 -14.69 -25.59
CA LEU A 44 1.35 -14.67 -26.58
C LEU A 44 1.43 -13.44 -27.48
N LEU A 45 1.72 -12.26 -26.94
CA LEU A 45 1.84 -11.03 -27.72
C LEU A 45 2.97 -11.09 -28.75
N LEU A 46 4.08 -11.77 -28.44
CA LEU A 46 5.21 -11.95 -29.35
C LEU A 46 4.99 -13.04 -30.42
N THR A 47 4.08 -13.97 -30.18
CA THR A 47 3.88 -15.15 -31.06
C THR A 47 2.62 -15.07 -31.91
N ARG A 48 1.56 -14.40 -31.44
CA ARG A 48 0.29 -14.29 -32.15
C ARG A 48 0.38 -13.30 -33.32
N PHE A 49 -0.14 -13.74 -34.47
CA PHE A 49 -0.13 -12.93 -35.68
C PHE A 49 -0.87 -11.59 -35.51
N GLU A 50 -2.01 -11.59 -34.83
CA GLU A 50 -2.83 -10.40 -34.59
C GLU A 50 -2.13 -9.35 -33.71
N ASP A 51 -1.28 -9.81 -32.78
CA ASP A 51 -0.60 -8.96 -31.79
C ASP A 51 0.70 -8.36 -32.34
N LYS A 52 1.12 -8.73 -33.55
CA LYS A 52 2.25 -8.10 -34.25
C LYS A 52 2.10 -6.59 -34.38
N LYS A 53 0.86 -6.09 -34.43
CA LYS A 53 0.55 -4.66 -34.45
C LYS A 53 1.08 -3.90 -33.22
N LEU A 54 1.31 -4.59 -32.11
CA LEU A 54 1.88 -3.99 -30.89
C LEU A 54 3.37 -3.69 -30.99
N PHE A 55 4.08 -4.41 -31.88
CA PHE A 55 5.51 -4.28 -32.07
C PHE A 55 5.82 -4.11 -33.56
N PRO A 56 5.31 -3.04 -34.20
CA PRO A 56 5.49 -2.86 -35.62
C PRO A 56 6.95 -2.52 -35.93
N SER A 57 7.42 -2.85 -37.13
CA SER A 57 8.84 -2.74 -37.52
C SER A 57 9.42 -1.33 -37.38
N GLU A 58 8.58 -0.32 -37.60
CA GLU A 58 8.86 1.10 -37.44
C GLU A 58 9.11 1.50 -35.98
N HIS A 59 8.67 0.70 -35.00
CA HIS A 59 8.90 0.92 -33.59
C HIS A 59 10.13 0.18 -33.05
N ARG A 60 11.00 -0.33 -33.92
CA ARG A 60 12.29 -0.87 -33.48
C ARG A 60 13.09 0.20 -32.75
N GLY A 61 13.62 -0.14 -31.59
CA GLY A 61 14.34 0.78 -30.70
C GLY A 61 13.45 1.72 -29.86
N VAL A 62 12.13 1.71 -30.06
CA VAL A 62 11.21 2.60 -29.31
C VAL A 62 11.06 2.15 -27.85
N LEU A 63 11.05 0.84 -27.58
CA LEU A 63 10.91 0.32 -26.21
C LEU A 63 12.14 0.71 -25.37
N ARG A 64 11.96 1.63 -24.41
CA ARG A 64 13.04 2.18 -23.59
C ARG A 64 13.21 1.51 -22.23
N PHE A 65 12.12 1.01 -21.66
CA PHE A 65 12.10 0.45 -20.30
C PHE A 65 11.47 -0.94 -20.28
N LEU A 66 11.99 -1.80 -19.40
CA LEU A 66 11.39 -3.08 -19.04
C LEU A 66 11.43 -3.21 -17.52
N VAL A 67 10.26 -3.26 -16.91
CA VAL A 67 10.10 -3.38 -15.47
C VAL A 67 9.57 -4.77 -15.16
N LEU A 68 10.28 -5.53 -14.32
CA LEU A 68 9.81 -6.80 -13.78
C LEU A 68 9.57 -6.66 -12.29
N ASP A 69 8.34 -6.93 -11.88
CA ASP A 69 8.00 -6.99 -10.47
C ASP A 69 8.26 -8.38 -9.88
N GLU A 70 8.58 -8.41 -8.59
CA GLU A 70 8.81 -9.62 -7.79
C GLU A 70 9.84 -10.59 -8.37
N LEU A 71 11.06 -10.08 -8.59
CA LEU A 71 12.18 -10.84 -9.14
C LEU A 71 12.45 -12.16 -8.41
N HIS A 72 12.21 -12.19 -7.09
CA HIS A 72 12.36 -13.39 -6.25
C HIS A 72 11.47 -14.57 -6.71
N THR A 73 10.44 -14.32 -7.52
CA THR A 73 9.57 -15.38 -8.08
C THR A 73 10.12 -16.03 -9.35
N TYR A 74 11.13 -15.42 -9.99
CA TYR A 74 11.74 -15.89 -11.25
C TYR A 74 13.00 -16.73 -11.00
N ILE A 75 12.87 -17.77 -10.18
CA ILE A 75 13.96 -18.71 -9.87
C ILE A 75 13.81 -20.06 -10.60
N GLY A 76 14.91 -20.81 -10.68
CA GLY A 76 14.93 -22.14 -11.28
C GLY A 76 14.46 -22.16 -12.74
N LYS A 77 13.65 -23.16 -13.10
CA LYS A 77 13.15 -23.35 -14.48
C LYS A 77 12.33 -22.14 -14.97
N ARG A 78 11.46 -21.60 -14.12
CA ARG A 78 10.62 -20.44 -14.47
C ARG A 78 11.48 -19.20 -14.77
N GLY A 79 12.54 -18.99 -13.98
CA GLY A 79 13.50 -17.92 -14.24
C GLY A 79 14.19 -18.05 -15.59
N ALA A 80 14.62 -19.25 -15.95
CA ALA A 80 15.25 -19.51 -17.26
C ALA A 80 14.29 -19.23 -18.43
N ASP A 81 13.02 -19.66 -18.32
CA ASP A 81 12.00 -19.42 -19.35
C ASP A 81 11.74 -17.92 -19.55
N VAL A 82 11.61 -17.17 -18.45
CA VAL A 82 11.43 -15.71 -18.48
C VAL A 82 12.66 -15.01 -19.05
N ALA A 83 13.87 -15.45 -18.68
CA ALA A 83 15.10 -14.89 -19.22
C ALA A 83 15.20 -15.08 -20.75
N CYS A 84 14.77 -16.24 -21.26
CA CYS A 84 14.68 -16.49 -22.71
C CYS A 84 13.62 -15.61 -23.37
N LEU A 85 12.46 -15.42 -22.73
CA LEU A 85 11.41 -14.54 -23.22
C LEU A 85 11.88 -13.08 -23.32
N ILE A 86 12.63 -12.57 -22.34
CA ILE A 86 13.22 -11.22 -22.36
C ILE A 86 14.19 -11.07 -23.52
N ARG A 87 15.07 -12.06 -23.75
CA ARG A 87 16.00 -12.04 -24.90
C ARG A 87 15.24 -12.00 -26.23
N ARG A 88 14.16 -12.78 -26.36
CA ARG A 88 13.29 -12.75 -27.55
C ARG A 88 12.60 -11.39 -27.74
N LEU A 89 12.08 -10.80 -26.66
CA LEU A 89 11.49 -9.46 -26.69
C LEU A 89 12.51 -8.46 -27.24
N LYS A 90 13.71 -8.40 -26.65
CA LYS A 90 14.78 -7.48 -27.08
C LYS A 90 15.19 -7.67 -28.53
N GLN A 91 15.28 -8.91 -28.99
CA GLN A 91 15.59 -9.21 -30.39
C GLN A 91 14.46 -8.73 -31.33
N HIS A 92 13.20 -8.98 -30.94
CA HIS A 92 12.02 -8.58 -31.70
C HIS A 92 11.93 -7.05 -31.81
N THR A 93 12.14 -6.34 -30.70
CA THR A 93 12.08 -4.87 -30.64
C THR A 93 13.38 -4.18 -31.07
N GLY A 94 14.48 -4.92 -31.28
CA GLY A 94 15.78 -4.34 -31.63
C GLY A 94 16.42 -3.51 -30.52
N THR A 95 16.20 -3.88 -29.26
CA THR A 95 16.61 -3.10 -28.06
C THR A 95 17.68 -3.77 -27.21
N ILE A 96 18.38 -4.76 -27.77
CA ILE A 96 19.52 -5.43 -27.11
C ILE A 96 20.56 -4.38 -26.71
N GLY A 97 20.94 -4.30 -25.43
CA GLY A 97 21.92 -3.32 -24.94
C GLY A 97 21.41 -1.89 -24.82
N GLN A 98 20.14 -1.63 -25.16
CA GLN A 98 19.54 -0.27 -25.14
C GLN A 98 18.42 -0.14 -24.10
N LEU A 99 17.89 -1.27 -23.63
CA LEU A 99 16.73 -1.32 -22.76
C LEU A 99 17.13 -1.08 -21.30
N ARG A 100 16.56 -0.05 -20.67
CA ARG A 100 16.69 0.15 -19.23
C ARG A 100 15.84 -0.88 -18.49
N CYS A 101 16.52 -1.83 -17.86
CA CYS A 101 15.89 -2.92 -17.13
C CYS A 101 15.80 -2.56 -15.66
N ILE A 102 14.60 -2.66 -15.09
CA ILE A 102 14.32 -2.36 -13.68
C ILE A 102 13.66 -3.59 -13.06
N GLY A 103 14.11 -3.98 -11.88
CA GLY A 103 13.55 -5.10 -11.15
C GLY A 103 13.31 -4.76 -9.69
N THR A 104 12.16 -5.16 -9.16
CA THR A 104 11.84 -5.04 -7.73
C THR A 104 11.85 -6.43 -7.09
N SER A 105 12.24 -6.52 -5.81
CA SER A 105 12.29 -7.78 -5.09
C SER A 105 12.09 -7.56 -3.60
N ALA A 106 11.15 -8.28 -2.98
CA ALA A 106 10.91 -8.20 -1.55
C ALA A 106 12.04 -8.85 -0.71
N THR A 107 12.63 -9.95 -1.17
CA THR A 107 13.74 -10.62 -0.46
C THR A 107 14.59 -11.41 -1.44
N VAL A 108 15.87 -11.05 -1.57
CA VAL A 108 16.88 -11.99 -2.08
C VAL A 108 17.71 -12.37 -0.87
N ARG A 109 17.50 -13.56 -0.32
CA ARG A 109 18.31 -14.06 0.80
C ARG A 109 19.69 -14.43 0.26
N PRO A 110 20.76 -13.72 0.64
CA PRO A 110 22.12 -14.14 0.31
C PRO A 110 22.45 -15.41 1.10
N GLY A 111 23.33 -16.26 0.57
CA GLY A 111 24.00 -17.26 1.39
C GLY A 111 24.82 -16.57 2.49
N ALA A 112 25.00 -17.22 3.65
CA ALA A 112 25.82 -16.67 4.73
C ALA A 112 27.26 -16.42 4.25
N GLY A 113 27.71 -15.16 4.27
CA GLY A 113 29.07 -14.75 3.91
C GLY A 113 29.25 -14.23 2.46
N GLU A 114 28.19 -14.16 1.66
CA GLU A 114 28.24 -13.57 0.31
C GLU A 114 27.78 -12.11 0.33
N ASP A 115 28.36 -11.29 -0.54
CA ASP A 115 27.89 -9.92 -0.77
C ASP A 115 26.53 -9.97 -1.46
N ALA A 116 25.49 -9.66 -0.67
CA ALA A 116 24.09 -9.64 -1.08
C ALA A 116 23.88 -8.85 -2.37
N ALA A 117 24.50 -7.67 -2.48
CA ALA A 117 24.32 -6.79 -3.61
C ALA A 117 24.93 -7.40 -4.88
N GLN A 118 26.10 -8.02 -4.77
CA GLN A 118 26.74 -8.70 -5.89
C GLN A 118 25.91 -9.88 -6.41
N LEU A 119 25.32 -10.70 -5.53
CA LEU A 119 24.46 -11.81 -5.95
C LEU A 119 23.19 -11.32 -6.67
N ILE A 120 22.58 -10.25 -6.18
CA ILE A 120 21.39 -9.66 -6.80
C ILE A 120 21.74 -9.12 -8.18
N ALA A 121 22.86 -8.39 -8.29
CA ALA A 121 23.36 -7.87 -9.56
C ALA A 121 23.63 -8.99 -10.57
N ASP A 122 24.31 -10.07 -10.15
CA ASP A 122 24.55 -11.26 -10.95
C ASP A 122 23.27 -11.93 -11.44
N PHE A 123 22.28 -12.08 -10.55
CA PHE A 123 20.99 -12.66 -10.89
C PHE A 123 20.25 -11.79 -11.91
N ALA A 124 20.16 -10.48 -11.67
CA ALA A 124 19.56 -9.51 -12.58
C ALA A 124 20.26 -9.55 -13.95
N ALA A 125 21.58 -9.57 -13.98
CA ALA A 125 22.36 -9.65 -15.21
C ALA A 125 22.04 -10.92 -16.02
N ARG A 126 21.90 -12.07 -15.36
CA ARG A 126 21.52 -13.34 -16.04
C ARG A 126 20.07 -13.33 -16.53
N LEU A 127 19.14 -12.76 -15.75
CA LEU A 127 17.72 -12.69 -16.08
C LEU A 127 17.46 -11.75 -17.26
N PHE A 128 17.94 -10.51 -17.16
CA PHE A 128 17.73 -9.47 -18.17
C PHE A 128 18.68 -9.60 -19.35
N GLY A 129 19.88 -10.15 -19.16
CA GLY A 129 20.93 -10.15 -20.18
C GLY A 129 21.53 -8.76 -20.42
N GLU A 130 21.66 -7.95 -19.36
CA GLU A 130 22.30 -6.62 -19.36
C GLU A 130 23.29 -6.55 -18.19
N PRO A 131 24.28 -5.64 -18.22
CA PRO A 131 25.14 -5.43 -17.06
C PRO A 131 24.35 -4.81 -15.89
N PHE A 132 24.61 -5.33 -14.68
CA PHE A 132 24.19 -4.75 -13.40
C PHE A 132 25.40 -4.78 -12.46
N SER A 133 25.60 -3.74 -11.67
CA SER A 133 26.61 -3.67 -10.61
C SER A 133 25.96 -3.65 -9.21
N PRO A 134 26.72 -3.90 -8.14
CA PRO A 134 26.25 -3.68 -6.77
C PRO A 134 25.73 -2.25 -6.52
N ASP A 135 26.28 -1.24 -7.21
CA ASP A 135 25.86 0.16 -7.09
C ASP A 135 24.47 0.42 -7.71
N ASP A 136 24.00 -0.47 -8.61
CA ASP A 136 22.65 -0.41 -9.18
C ASP A 136 21.60 -0.99 -8.21
N ILE A 137 22.01 -1.60 -7.09
CA ILE A 137 21.12 -2.21 -6.11
C ILE A 137 20.70 -1.16 -5.07
N ILE A 138 19.44 -0.74 -5.15
CA ILE A 138 18.84 0.19 -4.21
C ILE A 138 18.13 -0.62 -3.12
N GLY A 139 18.68 -0.58 -1.91
CA GLY A 139 18.07 -1.17 -0.71
C GLY A 139 17.15 -0.22 0.04
N GLU A 140 16.46 -0.74 1.04
CA GLU A 140 15.75 0.11 2.02
C GLU A 140 16.73 0.72 3.02
N ALA A 141 16.44 1.95 3.45
CA ALA A 141 17.12 2.60 4.55
C ALA A 141 16.10 2.94 5.62
N TYR A 142 16.25 2.34 6.80
CA TYR A 142 15.48 2.74 7.97
C TYR A 142 15.98 4.10 8.43
N THR A 143 15.06 5.04 8.61
CA THR A 143 15.36 6.33 9.22
C THR A 143 14.70 6.35 10.58
N ASP A 144 15.51 6.32 11.64
CA ASP A 144 15.02 6.45 13.01
C ASP A 144 14.64 7.92 13.23
N PHE A 145 13.35 8.24 13.06
CA PHE A 145 12.89 9.60 13.31
C PHE A 145 12.58 9.84 14.80
N LEU A 146 12.02 8.85 15.47
CA LEU A 146 11.74 8.93 16.90
C LEU A 146 13.03 8.65 17.65
N THR A 147 13.64 9.71 18.16
CA THR A 147 14.88 9.59 18.91
C THR A 147 14.56 9.20 20.34
N ARG A 148 15.33 8.24 20.87
CA ARG A 148 15.15 7.77 22.24
C ARG A 148 15.34 8.94 23.20
N SER A 149 14.24 9.37 23.81
CA SER A 149 14.27 10.36 24.86
C SER A 149 13.45 9.85 26.04
N ASP A 150 14.04 9.98 27.23
CA ASP A 150 13.35 9.87 28.52
C ASP A 150 12.40 11.07 28.71
N SER A 151 11.57 11.39 27.70
CA SER A 151 10.65 12.52 27.78
C SER A 151 9.69 12.26 28.91
N VAL A 152 9.60 13.25 29.79
CA VAL A 152 8.72 13.18 30.93
C VAL A 152 7.29 13.32 30.41
N LEU A 153 6.58 12.20 30.40
CA LEU A 153 5.15 12.20 30.17
C LEU A 153 4.46 13.09 31.21
N PRO A 154 3.33 13.75 30.86
CA PRO A 154 2.53 14.50 31.83
C PRO A 154 2.18 13.59 33.01
N PRO A 155 2.07 14.07 34.27
CA PRO A 155 1.92 13.18 35.44
C PRO A 155 0.65 12.31 35.40
N GLN A 156 -0.37 12.72 34.65
CA GLN A 156 -1.60 11.99 34.42
C GLN A 156 -1.92 11.96 32.92
N VAL A 157 -2.77 11.03 32.50
CA VAL A 157 -3.28 11.00 31.13
C VAL A 157 -4.25 12.17 30.93
N LEU A 158 -3.92 13.06 29.99
CA LEU A 158 -4.75 14.25 29.67
C LEU A 158 -5.69 14.02 28.48
N VAL A 159 -5.48 12.94 27.71
CA VAL A 159 -6.30 12.62 26.54
C VAL A 159 -7.72 12.24 26.95
N THR A 160 -8.73 12.93 26.43
CA THR A 160 -10.15 12.64 26.69
C THR A 160 -10.77 11.79 25.58
N GLY A 161 -11.92 11.17 25.86
CA GLY A 161 -12.68 10.42 24.84
C GLY A 161 -13.24 11.33 23.73
N GLU A 162 -13.61 12.56 24.08
CA GLU A 162 -14.11 13.59 23.15
C GLU A 162 -13.04 13.96 22.10
N MET A 163 -11.79 14.20 22.54
CA MET A 163 -10.67 14.48 21.62
C MET A 163 -10.44 13.36 20.59
N LEU A 164 -10.69 12.10 20.97
CA LEU A 164 -10.55 10.96 20.05
C LEU A 164 -11.73 10.85 19.08
N GLN A 165 -12.94 11.23 19.51
CA GLN A 165 -14.14 11.22 18.68
C GLN A 165 -14.15 12.35 17.66
N ASP A 166 -13.61 13.51 18.03
CA ASP A 166 -13.54 14.70 17.18
C ASP A 166 -12.41 14.63 16.14
N PHE A 167 -11.54 13.61 16.20
CA PHE A 167 -10.43 13.46 15.28
C PHE A 167 -10.91 13.12 13.86
N ASP A 168 -10.55 13.96 12.90
CA ASP A 168 -10.94 13.86 11.50
C ASP A 168 -9.74 13.77 10.52
N ASN A 169 -8.56 13.44 11.05
CA ASN A 169 -7.30 13.34 10.30
C ASN A 169 -6.81 14.70 9.73
N THR A 170 -7.05 15.79 10.46
CA THR A 170 -6.53 17.13 10.17
C THR A 170 -5.51 17.59 11.22
N VAL A 171 -4.72 18.62 10.90
CA VAL A 171 -3.76 19.20 11.85
C VAL A 171 -4.50 19.85 13.02
N GLU A 172 -5.65 20.46 12.73
CA GLU A 172 -6.49 21.17 13.68
C GLU A 172 -7.00 20.24 14.78
N THR A 173 -7.48 19.04 14.41
CA THR A 173 -7.97 18.04 15.37
C THR A 173 -6.84 17.20 15.99
N ALA A 174 -5.67 17.13 15.35
CA ALA A 174 -4.47 16.52 15.92
C ALA A 174 -3.80 17.38 17.01
N CYS A 175 -3.90 18.71 16.92
CA CYS A 175 -3.25 19.63 17.87
C CYS A 175 -3.67 19.39 19.33
N PRO A 176 -4.97 19.28 19.70
CA PRO A 176 -5.37 18.99 21.07
C PRO A 176 -4.83 17.66 21.61
N LEU A 177 -4.78 16.63 20.76
CA LEU A 177 -4.21 15.32 21.12
C LEU A 177 -2.70 15.44 21.37
N ALA A 178 -1.97 16.16 20.52
CA ALA A 178 -0.55 16.42 20.70
C ALA A 178 -0.25 17.25 21.96
N GLU A 179 -1.05 18.28 22.24
CA GLU A 179 -0.95 19.08 23.47
C GLU A 179 -1.18 18.22 24.72
N ALA A 180 -2.16 17.30 24.68
CA ALA A 180 -2.43 16.35 25.75
C ALA A 180 -1.29 15.34 25.96
N LEU A 181 -0.67 14.86 24.87
CA LEU A 181 0.49 13.96 24.93
C LEU A 181 1.76 14.65 25.45
N LEU A 182 1.94 15.94 25.14
CA LEU A 182 3.09 16.75 25.56
C LEU A 182 2.90 17.37 26.95
N GLY A 183 1.65 17.54 27.41
CA GLY A 183 1.32 18.24 28.66
C GLY A 183 1.54 19.74 28.62
N ARG A 184 1.66 20.32 27.42
CA ARG A 184 1.86 21.76 27.20
C ARG A 184 1.15 22.21 25.91
N PRO A 185 0.78 23.50 25.80
CA PRO A 185 0.30 24.04 24.54
C PRO A 185 1.37 24.00 23.45
N LEU A 186 0.95 23.81 22.20
CA LEU A 186 1.81 23.88 21.02
C LEU A 186 2.10 25.33 20.66
N LYS A 187 3.34 25.61 20.28
CA LYS A 187 3.74 26.89 19.70
C LYS A 187 3.10 27.07 18.31
N PRO A 188 2.96 28.31 17.80
CA PRO A 188 2.42 28.54 16.46
C PRO A 188 3.15 27.79 15.34
N GLU A 189 4.47 27.66 15.44
CA GLU A 189 5.32 26.91 14.50
C GLU A 189 5.10 25.38 14.56
N GLU A 190 4.66 24.86 15.71
CA GLU A 190 4.39 23.43 15.92
C GLU A 190 3.00 23.02 15.38
N ARG A 191 2.13 23.97 15.04
CA ARG A 191 0.75 23.72 14.54
C ARG A 191 0.71 23.46 13.03
N THR A 192 1.63 22.63 12.56
CA THR A 192 1.73 22.14 11.17
C THR A 192 2.10 20.66 11.21
N SER A 193 1.86 19.88 10.16
CA SER A 193 2.24 18.45 10.14
C SER A 193 3.71 18.21 10.47
N GLN A 194 4.62 19.05 9.95
CA GLN A 194 6.06 18.98 10.24
C GLN A 194 6.40 19.49 11.65
N GLY A 195 5.72 20.56 12.08
CA GLY A 195 5.87 21.11 13.43
C GLY A 195 5.46 20.11 14.51
N LEU A 196 4.35 19.40 14.30
CA LEU A 196 3.89 18.30 15.17
C LEU A 196 4.93 17.19 15.23
N ALA A 197 5.48 16.79 14.09
CA ALA A 197 6.52 15.76 14.04
C ALA A 197 7.76 16.16 14.84
N SER A 198 8.23 17.40 14.67
CA SER A 198 9.38 17.90 15.44
C SER A 198 9.08 18.00 16.94
N ALA A 199 7.86 18.42 17.33
CA ALA A 199 7.48 18.54 18.73
C ALA A 199 7.34 17.18 19.43
N LEU A 200 7.00 16.14 18.66
CA LEU A 200 6.72 14.78 19.14
C LEU A 200 7.87 13.79 18.90
N ALA A 201 8.96 14.22 18.26
CA ALA A 201 10.10 13.36 17.93
C ALA A 201 10.67 12.61 19.15
N ASP A 202 10.60 13.26 20.31
CA ASP A 202 11.12 12.78 21.58
C ASP A 202 10.04 12.14 22.49
N GLN A 203 8.80 12.01 22.01
CA GLN A 203 7.64 11.65 22.86
C GLN A 203 7.60 10.15 23.18
N ALA A 204 7.52 9.82 24.47
CA ALA A 204 7.73 8.46 24.97
C ALA A 204 6.67 7.43 24.53
N THR A 205 5.40 7.83 24.36
CA THR A 205 4.31 6.95 23.88
C THR A 205 4.51 6.56 22.43
N LEU A 206 4.89 7.50 21.56
CA LEU A 206 5.22 7.25 20.16
C LEU A 206 6.44 6.35 20.04
N TYR A 207 7.51 6.63 20.79
CA TYR A 207 8.71 5.78 20.83
C TYR A 207 8.39 4.36 21.31
N PHE A 208 7.53 4.22 22.33
CA PHE A 208 7.05 2.91 22.77
C PHE A 208 6.32 2.16 21.65
N LEU A 209 5.36 2.81 20.99
CA LEU A 209 4.60 2.21 19.89
C LEU A 209 5.50 1.77 18.75
N GLU A 210 6.40 2.63 18.28
CA GLU A 210 7.33 2.32 17.20
C GLU A 210 8.21 1.13 17.57
N ARG A 211 8.86 1.15 18.74
CA ARG A 211 9.78 0.08 19.12
C ARG A 211 9.08 -1.26 19.31
N THR A 212 7.94 -1.27 20.00
CA THR A 212 7.20 -2.51 20.29
C THR A 212 6.58 -3.10 19.03
N LEU A 213 6.01 -2.26 18.14
CA LEU A 213 5.37 -2.73 16.91
C LEU A 213 6.37 -3.04 15.78
N SER A 214 7.61 -2.54 15.87
CA SER A 214 8.69 -2.94 14.96
C SER A 214 9.14 -4.39 15.20
N ASP A 215 9.03 -4.89 16.43
CA ASP A 215 9.44 -6.25 16.78
C ASP A 215 8.30 -7.26 16.51
N GLU A 216 7.06 -6.96 16.91
CA GLU A 216 5.90 -7.85 16.71
C GLU A 216 4.58 -7.07 16.54
N ALA A 217 3.68 -7.59 15.71
CA ALA A 217 2.34 -7.05 15.55
C ALA A 217 1.42 -7.46 16.73
N LEU A 218 1.04 -6.48 17.56
CA LEU A 218 0.21 -6.69 18.74
C LEU A 218 -1.18 -6.03 18.61
N ARG A 219 -2.18 -6.55 19.30
CA ARG A 219 -3.48 -5.87 19.42
C ARG A 219 -3.33 -4.69 20.37
N LEU A 220 -4.16 -3.66 20.18
CA LEU A 220 -4.17 -2.51 21.10
C LEU A 220 -4.42 -2.95 22.55
N GLU A 221 -5.28 -3.94 22.78
CA GLU A 221 -5.57 -4.50 24.10
C GLU A 221 -4.34 -5.15 24.76
N ASP A 222 -3.46 -5.74 23.95
CA ASP A 222 -2.22 -6.38 24.42
C ASP A 222 -1.11 -5.34 24.68
N LEU A 223 -1.17 -4.17 24.02
CA LEU A 223 -0.23 -3.06 24.25
C LEU A 223 -0.49 -2.33 25.58
N VAL A 224 -1.74 -2.20 26.01
CA VAL A 224 -2.11 -1.47 27.25
C VAL A 224 -1.33 -1.98 28.47
N PRO A 225 -1.31 -3.28 28.82
CA PRO A 225 -0.60 -3.74 30.02
C PRO A 225 0.91 -3.46 29.95
N LEU A 226 1.53 -3.67 28.78
CA LEU A 226 2.96 -3.40 28.55
C LEU A 226 3.30 -1.92 28.71
N TYR A 227 2.47 -1.04 28.14
CA TYR A 227 2.64 0.41 28.27
C TYR A 227 2.44 0.86 29.72
N ARG A 228 1.40 0.34 30.37
CA ARG A 228 1.06 0.69 31.75
C ARG A 228 2.18 0.34 32.72
N GLU A 229 2.71 -0.88 32.64
CA GLU A 229 3.82 -1.33 33.49
C GLU A 229 5.05 -0.43 33.34
N ARG A 230 5.36 -0.01 32.11
CA ARG A 230 6.59 0.74 31.81
C ARG A 230 6.50 2.25 32.07
N TYR A 231 5.37 2.88 31.73
CA TYR A 231 5.25 4.34 31.72
C TYR A 231 4.14 4.88 32.63
N ARG A 232 3.13 4.08 32.96
CA ARG A 232 1.89 4.53 33.62
C ARG A 232 1.40 3.58 34.73
N PRO A 233 2.22 3.17 35.72
CA PRO A 233 1.85 2.10 36.66
C PRO A 233 0.60 2.43 37.51
N GLU A 234 0.39 3.71 37.81
CA GLU A 234 -0.73 4.20 38.63
C GLU A 234 -1.99 4.57 37.81
N ALA A 235 -1.92 4.54 36.49
CA ALA A 235 -3.05 4.95 35.64
C ALA A 235 -4.02 3.80 35.37
N ASP A 236 -5.29 4.12 35.13
CA ASP A 236 -6.28 3.14 34.69
C ASP A 236 -5.99 2.62 33.27
N ALA A 237 -6.43 1.39 32.99
CA ALA A 237 -6.26 0.74 31.69
C ALA A 237 -6.95 1.52 30.55
N GLU A 238 -8.16 2.05 30.77
CA GLU A 238 -8.86 2.84 29.75
C GLU A 238 -8.21 4.21 29.52
N ALA A 239 -7.54 4.77 30.53
CA ALA A 239 -6.72 5.96 30.35
C ALA A 239 -5.49 5.66 29.47
N CYS A 240 -4.76 4.59 29.76
CA CYS A 240 -3.62 4.16 28.95
C CYS A 240 -4.02 3.86 27.50
N LYS A 241 -5.17 3.20 27.31
CA LYS A 241 -5.72 2.93 25.97
C LYS A 241 -6.01 4.21 25.18
N ARG A 242 -6.57 5.24 25.82
CA ARG A 242 -6.78 6.56 25.19
C ARG A 242 -5.47 7.23 24.81
N GLU A 243 -4.46 7.19 25.69
CA GLU A 243 -3.13 7.77 25.42
C GLU A 243 -2.44 7.09 24.22
N LEU A 244 -2.48 5.76 24.16
CA LEU A 244 -1.98 4.99 23.01
C LEU A 244 -2.75 5.31 21.73
N ALA A 245 -4.08 5.40 21.79
CA ALA A 245 -4.92 5.77 20.65
C ALA A 245 -4.58 7.18 20.14
N ALA A 246 -4.43 8.16 21.03
CA ALA A 246 -4.02 9.52 20.66
C ALA A 246 -2.67 9.53 19.96
N ALA A 247 -1.68 8.79 20.46
CA ALA A 247 -0.37 8.70 19.83
C ALA A 247 -0.46 8.10 18.42
N LEU A 248 -1.26 7.05 18.21
CA LEU A 248 -1.50 6.50 16.87
C LEU A 248 -2.15 7.50 15.92
N LEU A 249 -3.17 8.24 16.37
CA LEU A 249 -3.90 9.22 15.57
C LEU A 249 -3.03 10.44 15.22
N VAL A 250 -2.28 10.96 16.18
CA VAL A 250 -1.36 12.09 15.94
C VAL A 250 -0.20 11.65 15.05
N GLY A 251 0.30 10.43 15.21
CA GLY A 251 1.35 9.84 14.37
C GLY A 251 0.94 9.72 12.89
N LEU A 252 -0.36 9.63 12.59
CA LEU A 252 -0.90 9.64 11.22
C LEU A 252 -0.79 11.04 10.56
N VAL A 253 -0.91 12.11 11.35
CA VAL A 253 -0.94 13.50 10.86
C VAL A 253 0.44 14.16 10.89
N ALA A 254 1.24 13.82 11.90
CA ALA A 254 2.60 14.33 12.06
C ALA A 254 3.50 13.74 10.97
N GLN A 255 4.14 14.59 10.18
CA GLN A 255 5.00 14.19 9.05
C GLN A 255 6.45 14.52 9.32
N ALA A 256 7.32 13.52 9.20
CA ALA A 256 8.75 13.71 9.40
C ALA A 256 9.30 14.81 8.44
N PRO A 257 10.15 15.71 8.94
CA PRO A 257 10.86 16.68 8.11
C PRO A 257 11.70 15.95 7.06
N ARG A 258 11.78 16.54 5.87
CA ARG A 258 12.48 15.96 4.71
C ARG A 258 13.97 15.80 5.00
N PRO A 259 14.58 14.62 4.76
CA PRO A 259 16.01 14.43 4.93
C PRO A 259 16.90 15.26 3.97
N SER A 260 16.38 15.74 2.83
CA SER A 260 17.14 16.57 1.90
C SER A 260 16.28 17.51 1.06
N ALA A 261 16.88 18.63 0.64
CA ALA A 261 16.29 19.60 -0.29
C ALA A 261 16.29 19.12 -1.77
N GLU A 262 16.86 17.95 -2.06
CA GLU A 262 17.20 17.50 -3.42
C GLU A 262 16.07 16.72 -4.11
N ALA A 263 15.04 16.28 -3.39
CA ALA A 263 13.90 15.52 -3.93
C ALA A 263 12.55 16.14 -3.50
N PRO A 264 12.13 17.28 -4.08
CA PRO A 264 10.93 17.99 -3.67
C PRO A 264 9.61 17.23 -3.89
N ASP A 265 9.62 16.20 -4.74
CA ASP A 265 8.44 15.43 -5.18
C ASP A 265 8.12 14.19 -4.30
N VAL A 266 8.94 13.88 -3.30
CA VAL A 266 8.70 12.76 -2.38
C VAL A 266 7.88 13.27 -1.18
N LEU A 267 6.70 12.66 -0.96
CA LEU A 267 5.84 12.96 0.18
C LEU A 267 6.59 12.68 1.49
N SER A 268 6.57 13.62 2.44
CA SER A 268 7.10 13.40 3.79
C SER A 268 6.30 12.28 4.48
N PRO A 269 6.94 11.20 4.94
CA PRO A 269 6.22 10.11 5.59
C PRO A 269 5.64 10.57 6.93
N ALA A 270 4.47 10.05 7.27
CA ALA A 270 3.89 10.20 8.60
C ALA A 270 4.76 9.48 9.64
N LEU A 271 4.77 9.97 10.89
CA LEU A 271 5.52 9.33 11.98
C LEU A 271 5.11 7.88 12.20
N LEU A 272 3.81 7.62 12.08
CA LEU A 272 3.24 6.28 12.08
C LEU A 272 2.40 6.14 10.82
N THR A 273 2.67 5.09 10.04
CA THR A 273 1.93 4.80 8.81
C THR A 273 1.02 3.59 9.03
N PRO A 274 -0.17 3.76 9.63
CA PRO A 274 -1.09 2.64 9.81
C PRO A 274 -1.56 2.13 8.44
N ARG A 275 -1.53 0.81 8.25
CA ARG A 275 -2.12 0.16 7.08
C ARG A 275 -3.50 -0.38 7.44
N LEU A 276 -4.53 0.10 6.77
CA LEU A 276 -5.88 -0.43 6.92
C LEU A 276 -6.03 -1.69 6.07
N HIS A 277 -6.14 -2.84 6.72
CA HIS A 277 -6.51 -4.10 6.08
C HIS A 277 -8.01 -4.33 6.22
N ALA A 278 -8.78 -3.93 5.20
CA ALA A 278 -10.21 -4.21 5.14
C ALA A 278 -10.46 -5.63 4.59
N PHE A 279 -10.88 -6.54 5.46
CA PHE A 279 -11.28 -7.89 5.05
C PHE A 279 -12.75 -7.89 4.66
N PHE A 280 -13.02 -7.83 3.35
CA PHE A 280 -14.33 -8.13 2.81
C PHE A 280 -14.45 -9.65 2.68
N SER A 281 -15.12 -10.29 3.63
CA SER A 281 -15.58 -11.66 3.40
C SER A 281 -16.63 -11.63 2.29
N GLN A 282 -16.53 -12.56 1.34
CA GLN A 282 -17.35 -12.60 0.13
C GLN A 282 -18.81 -12.22 0.43
N GLY A 283 -19.33 -11.24 -0.31
CA GLY A 283 -20.77 -10.97 -0.31
C GLY A 283 -21.51 -12.28 -0.55
N ARG A 284 -22.57 -12.52 0.23
CA ARG A 284 -23.35 -13.75 0.08
C ARG A 284 -23.96 -13.81 -1.33
N THR A 285 -23.96 -14.98 -1.95
CA THR A 285 -24.67 -15.19 -3.21
C THR A 285 -26.15 -14.85 -3.02
N LEU A 286 -26.63 -13.87 -3.78
CA LEU A 286 -28.04 -13.56 -3.87
C LEU A 286 -28.65 -14.40 -5.00
N VAL A 287 -29.72 -15.11 -4.69
CA VAL A 287 -30.53 -15.87 -5.66
C VAL A 287 -31.86 -15.15 -5.85
N ALA A 288 -32.32 -15.08 -7.10
CA ALA A 288 -33.57 -14.45 -7.49
C ALA A 288 -34.59 -15.53 -7.87
N CYS A 289 -35.85 -15.38 -7.44
CA CYS A 289 -36.92 -16.26 -7.92
C CYS A 289 -37.28 -15.97 -9.39
N LEU A 290 -37.75 -16.98 -10.11
CA LEU A 290 -38.12 -16.89 -11.54
C LEU A 290 -39.61 -16.53 -11.79
N TRP A 291 -40.31 -15.98 -10.77
CA TRP A 291 -41.75 -15.73 -10.87
C TRP A 291 -42.06 -14.56 -11.83
N PRO A 292 -43.00 -14.73 -12.78
CA PRO A 292 -43.40 -13.66 -13.69
C PRO A 292 -44.35 -12.68 -12.98
N GLY A 293 -43.79 -11.72 -12.26
CA GLY A 293 -44.54 -10.61 -11.66
C GLY A 293 -43.73 -9.77 -10.68
N SER A 294 -43.02 -10.43 -9.76
CA SER A 294 -42.12 -9.79 -8.78
C SER A 294 -40.89 -10.67 -8.55
N ILE A 295 -39.71 -10.04 -8.55
CA ILE A 295 -38.45 -10.73 -8.28
C ILE A 295 -38.13 -10.58 -6.79
N HIS A 296 -38.14 -11.70 -6.07
CA HIS A 296 -37.71 -11.78 -4.69
C HIS A 296 -36.25 -12.24 -4.62
N LEU A 297 -35.42 -11.47 -3.92
CA LEU A 297 -34.01 -11.80 -3.68
C LEU A 297 -33.86 -12.50 -2.32
N ASN A 298 -33.14 -13.61 -2.29
CA ASN A 298 -32.78 -14.33 -1.07
C ASN A 298 -31.27 -14.60 -1.02
N TYR A 299 -30.70 -14.58 0.17
CA TYR A 299 -29.29 -14.91 0.42
C TYR A 299 -29.11 -16.37 0.90
N ARG A 300 -30.21 -17.04 1.23
CA ARG A 300 -30.25 -18.47 1.54
C ARG A 300 -30.56 -19.16 0.22
N GLY A 301 -29.69 -20.07 -0.22
CA GLY A 301 -29.86 -20.86 -1.46
C GLY A 301 -31.02 -21.85 -1.36
N GLU A 302 -32.21 -21.37 -1.03
CA GLU A 302 -33.44 -22.13 -0.91
C GLU A 302 -33.93 -22.52 -2.29
N GLN A 303 -34.34 -23.79 -2.46
CA GLN A 303 -34.85 -24.29 -3.74
C GLN A 303 -36.23 -23.72 -4.09
N THR A 304 -36.93 -23.15 -3.11
CA THR A 304 -38.27 -22.54 -3.28
C THR A 304 -38.28 -21.16 -2.64
N CYS A 305 -38.89 -20.19 -3.32
CA CYS A 305 -39.06 -18.85 -2.77
C CYS A 305 -40.21 -18.85 -1.74
N PRO A 306 -39.98 -18.53 -0.45
CA PRO A 306 -41.02 -18.56 0.58
C PRO A 306 -42.07 -17.44 0.43
N GLN A 307 -41.81 -16.43 -0.39
CA GLN A 307 -42.80 -15.42 -0.76
C GLN A 307 -43.70 -15.95 -1.87
N CYS A 308 -43.12 -16.44 -2.98
CA CYS A 308 -43.91 -17.07 -4.06
C CYS A 308 -44.74 -18.27 -3.56
N ALA A 309 -44.16 -19.13 -2.70
CA ALA A 309 -44.89 -20.28 -2.15
C ALA A 309 -46.11 -19.91 -1.29
N ARG A 310 -46.20 -18.67 -0.78
CA ARG A 310 -47.38 -18.17 -0.06
C ARG A 310 -48.42 -17.54 -0.99
N GLU A 311 -48.01 -17.10 -2.16
CA GLU A 311 -48.86 -16.40 -3.14
C GLU A 311 -49.51 -17.37 -4.14
N GLY A 312 -49.00 -18.60 -4.26
CA GLY A 312 -49.58 -19.70 -5.06
C GLY A 312 -48.79 -19.97 -6.33
#